data_AF-A0A3R6I7G8-F1
#
_entry.id   AF-A0A3R6I7G8-F1
#
_cell.length_a   1.000
_cell.length_b   1.000
_cell.length_c   1.000
_cell.angle_alpha   90.00
_cell.angle_beta   90.00
_cell.angle_gamma   90.00
#
_symmetry.space_group_name_H-M   'P 1'
#
loop_
_entity.id
_entity.type
_entity.pdbx_description
1 polymer ?
#
loop_
_entity_poly.entity_id
_entity_poly.type
_entity_poly.pdbx_seq_one_letter_code
_entity_poly.pdbx_strand_id
1 'polypeptide(L)'
;MRRDMEYTIYQLEFKTGVHFGTGMLNESACTFKADQIFSALYIEALKLNLQQQLYDAVKKGNLLISDAFPYIGQQYMIPKPMIYVEPVNRGESKQKKAYKKMKFIPVECLIDFLNGKMDLSNDPMEHYGHYFQQTMAAVRTGEETLPYRVGTFYYEEGCGLYIIAAYQGKNEKCLMEKLLTALSYTGIGGKKSGGLGKFQYDEKQIPGKLLESLQKKSDRYMLLSVALPADDELENALENASYLLEKRSGFVASSNYAEEWRKKRDLYVFTAGSCFVNCFAGDIYDVSEGGKHPVYRYAKPIFMGVSL
;
A
#
# COMPACT_ATOMS: atom_id res chain seq x y z
N MET A 1 -25.29 7.30 -1.84
CA MET A 1 -24.84 7.98 -3.09
C MET A 1 -23.35 8.28 -2.92
N ARG A 2 -22.46 7.62 -3.66
CA ARG A 2 -21.02 7.97 -3.63
C ARG A 2 -20.91 9.41 -4.17
N ARG A 3 -20.27 10.30 -3.40
CA ARG A 3 -19.85 11.62 -3.91
C ARG A 3 -18.93 11.37 -5.11
N ASP A 4 -19.03 12.18 -6.16
CA ASP A 4 -18.14 12.07 -7.31
C ASP A 4 -16.70 12.32 -6.84
N MET A 5 -15.91 11.24 -6.77
CA MET A 5 -14.50 11.29 -6.41
C MET A 5 -13.69 11.43 -7.69
N GLU A 6 -12.73 12.35 -7.68
CA GLU A 6 -11.67 12.41 -8.67
C GLU A 6 -10.55 11.46 -8.26
N TYR A 7 -9.80 10.96 -9.23
CA TYR A 7 -8.70 10.04 -9.00
C TYR A 7 -7.43 10.51 -9.69
N THR A 8 -6.30 10.36 -9.03
CA THR A 8 -4.98 10.67 -9.59
C THR A 8 -3.98 9.60 -9.19
N ILE A 9 -3.01 9.35 -10.07
CA ILE A 9 -1.86 8.51 -9.77
C ILE A 9 -0.67 9.41 -9.41
N TYR A 10 0.02 9.05 -8.33
CA TYR A 10 1.34 9.56 -8.03
C TYR A 10 2.36 8.44 -8.20
N GLN A 11 3.19 8.53 -9.25
CA GLN A 11 4.31 7.61 -9.46
C GLN A 11 5.48 8.05 -8.59
N LEU A 12 6.09 7.12 -7.86
CA LEU A 12 7.16 7.30 -6.90
C LEU A 12 8.41 6.59 -7.45
N GLU A 13 9.39 7.37 -7.88
CA GLU A 13 10.68 6.91 -8.38
C GLU A 13 11.72 6.98 -7.26
N PHE A 14 12.24 5.83 -6.84
CA PHE A 14 13.23 5.73 -5.77
C PHE A 14 14.63 5.66 -6.37
N LYS A 15 15.45 6.68 -6.11
CA LYS A 15 16.86 6.73 -6.55
C LYS A 15 17.82 6.02 -5.59
N THR A 16 17.33 5.67 -4.41
CA THR A 16 18.05 4.87 -3.42
C THR A 16 17.23 3.64 -3.08
N GLY A 17 17.88 2.65 -2.46
CA GLY A 17 17.19 1.47 -1.97
C GLY A 17 16.09 1.84 -0.96
N VAL A 18 15.13 0.96 -0.80
CA VAL A 18 14.04 1.08 0.18
C VAL A 18 14.12 -0.02 1.22
N HIS A 19 13.70 0.31 2.44
CA HIS A 19 13.47 -0.69 3.49
C HIS A 19 12.02 -0.60 3.96
N PHE A 20 11.17 -1.46 3.40
CA PHE A 20 9.80 -1.65 3.85
C PHE A 20 9.74 -2.90 4.70
N GLY A 21 10.05 -2.74 5.99
CA GLY A 21 10.19 -3.85 6.92
C GLY A 21 8.90 -4.67 7.06
N THR A 22 9.08 -5.99 7.08
CA THR A 22 8.02 -7.02 7.23
C THR A 22 7.94 -7.59 8.65
N GLY A 23 8.69 -7.01 9.59
CA GLY A 23 8.77 -7.44 10.99
C GLY A 23 10.21 -7.62 11.47
N MET A 24 11.14 -7.92 10.56
CA MET A 24 12.57 -8.04 10.85
C MET A 24 13.39 -7.03 10.02
N LEU A 25 14.51 -6.57 10.57
CA LEU A 25 15.36 -5.56 9.91
C LEU A 25 16.12 -6.13 8.69
N ASN A 26 16.38 -7.44 8.70
CA ASN A 26 17.09 -8.15 7.64
C ASN A 26 16.18 -8.60 6.49
N GLU A 27 14.94 -8.09 6.41
CA GLU A 27 14.00 -8.34 5.33
C GLU A 27 13.39 -7.02 4.86
N SER A 28 13.08 -6.92 3.58
CA SER A 28 12.34 -5.78 3.03
C SER A 28 11.35 -6.25 1.97
N ALA A 29 10.13 -5.74 2.05
CA ALA A 29 9.21 -5.78 0.93
C ALA A 29 9.63 -4.80 -0.18
N CYS A 30 9.08 -5.02 -1.37
CA CYS A 30 9.23 -4.15 -2.54
C CYS A 30 8.03 -3.21 -2.75
N THR A 31 7.07 -3.20 -1.82
CA THR A 31 5.88 -2.34 -1.83
C THR A 31 5.56 -1.93 -0.38
N PHE A 32 4.74 -0.89 -0.20
CA PHE A 32 4.20 -0.50 1.10
C PHE A 32 2.68 -0.32 1.03
N LYS A 33 2.06 -0.26 2.20
CA LYS A 33 0.61 -0.27 2.38
C LYS A 33 0.06 1.13 2.67
N ALA A 34 -1.25 1.31 2.45
CA ALA A 34 -1.93 2.59 2.69
C ALA A 34 -1.72 3.12 4.13
N ASP A 35 -1.69 2.22 5.12
CA ASP A 35 -1.43 2.58 6.51
C ASP A 35 -0.02 3.12 6.77
N GLN A 36 0.98 2.64 6.04
CA GLN A 36 2.37 3.10 6.14
C GLN A 36 2.53 4.50 5.56
N ILE A 37 1.98 4.76 4.36
CA ILE A 37 2.06 6.09 3.76
C ILE A 37 1.20 7.10 4.51
N PHE A 38 -0.01 6.74 4.96
CA PHE A 38 -0.81 7.62 5.82
C PHE A 38 -0.04 8.00 7.09
N SER A 39 0.59 7.03 7.77
CA SER A 39 1.40 7.31 8.96
C SER A 39 2.55 8.28 8.65
N ALA A 40 3.22 8.11 7.50
CA ALA A 40 4.31 8.96 7.09
C ALA A 40 3.83 10.39 6.74
N LEU A 41 2.75 10.51 5.97
CA LEU A 41 2.12 11.79 5.64
C LEU A 41 1.61 12.50 6.89
N TYR A 42 1.07 11.77 7.87
CA TYR A 42 0.60 12.34 9.13
C TYR A 42 1.76 12.94 9.95
N ILE A 43 2.92 12.30 9.94
CA ILE A 43 4.14 12.84 10.58
C ILE A 43 4.61 14.12 9.87
N GLU A 44 4.59 14.16 8.54
CA GLU A 44 4.91 15.39 7.81
C GLU A 44 3.84 16.48 8.05
N ALA A 45 2.57 16.09 8.15
CA ALA A 45 1.47 17.00 8.46
C ALA A 45 1.62 17.62 9.85
N LEU A 46 2.08 16.86 10.86
CA LEU A 46 2.38 17.40 12.19
C LEU A 46 3.44 18.50 12.13
N LYS A 47 4.52 18.30 11.35
CA LYS A 47 5.59 19.31 11.19
C LYS A 47 5.09 20.58 10.49
N LEU A 48 4.10 20.43 9.60
CA LEU A 48 3.49 21.53 8.85
C LEU A 48 2.23 22.11 9.52
N ASN A 49 1.84 21.61 10.69
CA ASN A 49 0.58 21.95 11.37
C ASN A 49 -0.68 21.70 10.53
N LEU A 50 -0.68 20.65 9.70
CA LEU A 50 -1.78 20.23 8.80
C LEU A 50 -2.44 18.91 9.23
N GLN A 51 -2.04 18.33 10.36
CA GLN A 51 -2.48 17.00 10.80
C GLN A 51 -4.00 16.88 10.93
N GLN A 52 -4.69 17.92 11.43
CA GLN A 52 -6.14 17.89 11.59
C GLN A 52 -6.85 17.93 10.23
N GLN A 53 -6.33 18.69 9.27
CA GLN A 53 -6.88 18.75 7.92
C GLN A 53 -6.77 17.39 7.24
N LEU A 54 -5.60 16.73 7.36
CA LEU A 54 -5.40 15.38 6.82
C LEU A 54 -6.32 14.37 7.50
N TYR A 55 -6.40 14.40 8.83
CA TYR A 55 -7.26 13.51 9.60
C TYR A 55 -8.72 13.65 9.17
N ASP A 56 -9.24 14.87 9.14
CA ASP A 56 -10.64 15.14 8.80
C ASP A 56 -10.97 14.75 7.37
N ALA A 57 -10.08 15.06 6.41
CA ALA A 57 -10.27 14.69 5.01
C ALA A 57 -10.39 13.17 4.85
N VAL A 58 -9.51 12.41 5.50
CA VAL A 58 -9.55 10.94 5.44
C VAL A 58 -10.74 10.37 6.23
N LYS A 59 -10.98 10.87 7.46
CA LYS A 59 -12.07 10.42 8.33
C LYS A 59 -13.43 10.59 7.66
N LYS A 60 -13.66 11.74 7.01
CA LYS A 60 -14.88 12.03 6.23
C LYS A 60 -14.96 11.28 4.90
N GLY A 61 -13.87 10.63 4.48
CA GLY A 61 -13.79 9.94 3.19
C GLY A 61 -13.68 10.89 2.00
N ASN A 62 -13.20 12.12 2.22
CA ASN A 62 -12.92 13.09 1.16
C ASN A 62 -11.54 12.90 0.52
N LEU A 63 -10.63 12.18 1.19
CA LEU A 63 -9.32 11.77 0.69
C LEU A 63 -9.09 10.31 1.06
N LEU A 64 -8.84 9.46 0.08
CA LEU A 64 -8.51 8.05 0.25
C LEU A 64 -7.24 7.73 -0.51
N ILE A 65 -6.44 6.80 0.02
CA ILE A 65 -5.12 6.44 -0.51
C ILE A 65 -5.07 4.92 -0.67
N SER A 66 -4.60 4.44 -1.82
CA SER A 66 -4.38 3.02 -2.07
C SER A 66 -3.13 2.49 -1.36
N ASP A 67 -2.95 1.17 -1.36
CA ASP A 67 -1.62 0.59 -1.23
C ASP A 67 -0.72 1.08 -2.38
N ALA A 68 0.60 1.00 -2.20
CA ALA A 68 1.53 1.29 -3.27
C ALA A 68 1.75 0.05 -4.14
N PHE A 69 1.55 0.21 -5.44
CA PHE A 69 1.63 -0.87 -6.42
C PHE A 69 2.79 -0.67 -7.39
N PRO A 70 3.36 -1.75 -7.95
CA PRO A 70 4.42 -1.64 -8.94
C PRO A 70 3.99 -0.94 -10.23
N TYR A 71 4.89 -0.16 -10.82
CA TYR A 71 4.87 0.15 -12.24
C TYR A 71 6.19 -0.26 -12.90
N ILE A 72 6.12 -0.63 -14.18
CA ILE A 72 7.28 -0.99 -15.02
C ILE A 72 7.12 -0.26 -16.36
N GLY A 73 7.95 0.76 -16.57
CA GLY A 73 7.80 1.69 -17.69
C GLY A 73 6.41 2.35 -17.68
N GLN A 74 5.58 2.00 -18.66
CA GLN A 74 4.20 2.50 -18.79
C GLN A 74 3.14 1.52 -18.28
N GLN A 75 3.53 0.33 -17.81
CA GLN A 75 2.61 -0.68 -17.30
C GLN A 75 2.36 -0.48 -15.81
N TYR A 76 1.09 -0.31 -15.47
CA TYR A 76 0.63 -0.22 -14.08
C TYR A 76 0.15 -1.58 -13.61
N MET A 77 0.71 -2.05 -12.50
CA MET A 77 0.31 -3.32 -11.92
C MET A 77 -0.79 -3.09 -10.88
N ILE A 78 -1.77 -3.99 -10.81
CA ILE A 78 -2.82 -4.03 -9.79
C ILE A 78 -2.66 -5.30 -8.95
N PRO A 79 -3.16 -5.34 -7.71
CA PRO A 79 -3.16 -6.57 -6.94
C PRO A 79 -3.97 -7.63 -7.67
N LYS A 80 -3.51 -8.87 -7.62
CA LYS A 80 -4.23 -10.00 -8.21
C LYS A 80 -5.58 -10.17 -7.48
N PRO A 81 -6.72 -10.12 -8.19
CA PRO A 81 -8.02 -10.35 -7.57
C PRO A 81 -8.10 -11.72 -6.88
N MET A 82 -8.58 -11.74 -5.64
CA MET A 82 -8.86 -12.97 -4.90
C MET A 82 -10.20 -13.55 -5.34
N ILE A 83 -10.32 -13.88 -6.61
CA ILE A 83 -11.50 -14.52 -7.19
C ILE A 83 -11.08 -15.91 -7.65
N TYR A 84 -11.96 -16.89 -7.44
CA TYR A 84 -11.76 -18.19 -8.06
C TYR A 84 -11.98 -18.05 -9.57
N VAL A 85 -10.92 -18.30 -10.34
CA VAL A 85 -10.99 -18.34 -11.80
C VAL A 85 -10.65 -19.74 -12.26
N GLU A 86 -11.51 -20.31 -13.08
CA GLU A 86 -11.28 -21.61 -13.69
C GLU A 86 -10.39 -21.44 -14.93
N PRO A 87 -9.18 -22.03 -14.97
CA PRO A 87 -8.28 -21.89 -16.10
C PRO A 87 -8.80 -22.68 -17.31
N VAL A 88 -8.72 -22.08 -18.50
CA VAL A 88 -9.13 -22.72 -19.76
C VAL A 88 -8.25 -23.96 -20.04
N ASN A 89 -6.95 -23.88 -19.74
CA ASN A 89 -6.00 -24.99 -19.91
C ASN A 89 -5.78 -25.73 -18.57
N ARG A 90 -6.55 -26.80 -18.31
CA ARG A 90 -6.55 -27.53 -17.03
C ARG A 90 -5.29 -28.37 -16.74
N GLY A 91 -4.35 -28.49 -17.68
CA GLY A 91 -3.32 -29.55 -17.69
C GLY A 91 -1.95 -29.27 -17.06
N GLU A 92 -1.54 -28.02 -16.84
CA GLU A 92 -0.16 -27.74 -16.41
C GLU A 92 -0.02 -27.37 -14.93
N SER A 93 0.55 -28.29 -14.13
CA SER A 93 0.81 -28.10 -12.70
C SER A 93 1.74 -26.91 -12.37
N LYS A 94 2.63 -26.54 -13.31
CA LYS A 94 3.50 -25.36 -13.20
C LYS A 94 2.71 -24.05 -13.25
N GLN A 95 1.73 -23.95 -14.16
CA GLN A 95 0.88 -22.75 -14.31
C GLN A 95 0.05 -22.48 -13.05
N LYS A 96 -0.53 -23.52 -12.43
CA LYS A 96 -1.27 -23.38 -11.15
C LYS A 96 -0.41 -22.82 -10.02
N LYS A 97 0.87 -23.24 -9.93
CA LYS A 97 1.80 -22.73 -8.91
C LYS A 97 2.20 -21.27 -9.19
N ALA A 98 2.47 -20.92 -10.44
CA ALA A 98 2.75 -19.55 -10.86
C ALA A 98 1.58 -18.62 -10.50
N TYR A 99 0.36 -19.02 -10.86
CA TYR A 99 -0.86 -18.27 -10.56
C TYR A 99 -1.06 -18.03 -9.05
N LYS A 100 -0.80 -19.05 -8.22
CA LYS A 100 -0.92 -18.90 -6.75
C LYS A 100 0.12 -17.94 -6.17
N LYS A 101 1.35 -17.93 -6.70
CA LYS A 101 2.44 -17.08 -6.22
C LYS A 101 2.35 -15.63 -6.69
N MET A 102 1.70 -15.39 -7.83
CA MET A 102 1.51 -14.08 -8.42
C MET A 102 0.74 -13.15 -7.47
N LYS A 103 1.32 -11.98 -7.19
CA LYS A 103 0.74 -10.94 -6.31
C LYS A 103 0.12 -9.79 -7.08
N PHE A 104 0.68 -9.49 -8.26
CA PHE A 104 0.27 -8.37 -9.09
C PHE A 104 0.09 -8.83 -10.54
N ILE A 105 -0.79 -8.15 -11.27
CA ILE A 105 -1.03 -8.33 -12.70
C ILE A 105 -1.03 -6.96 -13.38
N PRO A 106 -0.61 -6.83 -14.65
CA PRO A 106 -0.86 -5.61 -15.42
C PRO A 106 -2.37 -5.33 -15.50
N VAL A 107 -2.76 -4.05 -15.40
CA VAL A 107 -4.17 -3.63 -15.54
C VAL A 107 -4.78 -4.17 -16.84
N GLU A 108 -4.00 -4.20 -17.91
CA GLU A 108 -4.43 -4.63 -19.24
C GLU A 108 -4.86 -6.10 -19.27
N CYS A 109 -4.28 -6.92 -18.40
CA CYS A 109 -4.53 -8.36 -18.29
C CYS A 109 -5.71 -8.69 -17.38
N LEU A 110 -6.40 -7.72 -16.76
CA LEU A 110 -7.49 -7.98 -15.83
C LEU A 110 -8.61 -8.84 -16.45
N ILE A 111 -9.03 -8.51 -17.68
CA ILE A 111 -10.10 -9.25 -18.36
C ILE A 111 -9.66 -10.67 -18.73
N ASP A 112 -8.42 -10.84 -19.21
CA ASP A 112 -7.88 -12.16 -19.52
C ASP A 112 -7.69 -13.00 -18.25
N PHE A 113 -7.31 -12.36 -17.14
CA PHE A 113 -7.21 -12.98 -15.83
C PHE A 113 -8.57 -13.48 -15.38
N LEU A 114 -9.63 -12.66 -15.45
CA LEU A 114 -10.99 -13.04 -15.04
C LEU A 114 -11.59 -14.14 -15.93
N ASN A 115 -11.21 -14.18 -17.21
CA ASN A 115 -11.64 -15.23 -18.15
C ASN A 115 -10.77 -16.50 -18.10
N GLY A 116 -9.74 -16.55 -17.24
CA GLY A 116 -8.83 -17.71 -17.14
C GLY A 116 -7.95 -17.91 -18.39
N LYS A 117 -7.70 -16.84 -19.15
CA LYS A 117 -6.94 -16.80 -20.41
C LYS A 117 -5.60 -16.08 -20.30
N MET A 118 -5.29 -15.49 -19.14
CA MET A 118 -4.02 -14.77 -18.93
C MET A 118 -2.84 -15.70 -19.17
N ASP A 119 -1.89 -15.24 -19.98
CA ASP A 119 -0.61 -15.92 -20.17
C ASP A 119 0.23 -15.82 -18.90
N LEU A 120 0.73 -16.97 -18.44
CA LEU A 120 1.55 -17.11 -17.23
C LEU A 120 2.97 -17.58 -17.55
N SER A 121 3.33 -17.61 -18.84
CA SER A 121 4.67 -18.02 -19.29
C SER A 121 5.75 -17.05 -18.82
N ASN A 122 5.43 -15.75 -18.73
CA ASN A 122 6.34 -14.69 -18.31
C ASN A 122 5.86 -14.07 -16.99
N ASP A 123 6.79 -13.86 -16.05
CA ASP A 123 6.49 -13.13 -14.82
C ASP A 123 6.52 -11.62 -15.12
N PRO A 124 5.39 -10.89 -14.99
CA PRO A 124 5.36 -9.45 -15.24
C PRO A 124 6.31 -8.66 -14.32
N MET A 125 6.83 -9.27 -13.25
CA MET A 125 7.73 -8.65 -12.27
C MET A 125 9.21 -9.04 -12.45
N GLU A 126 9.58 -9.79 -13.50
CA GLU A 126 10.94 -10.35 -13.66
C GLU A 126 12.07 -9.31 -13.61
N HIS A 127 11.85 -8.13 -14.20
CA HIS A 127 12.83 -7.03 -14.25
C HIS A 127 12.45 -5.84 -13.37
N TYR A 128 11.67 -6.07 -12.31
CA TYR A 128 11.18 -4.98 -11.47
C TYR A 128 12.24 -4.38 -10.54
N GLY A 129 13.16 -5.22 -10.05
CA GLY A 129 14.12 -4.85 -9.03
C GLY A 129 14.72 -6.07 -8.36
N HIS A 130 15.65 -5.83 -7.44
CA HIS A 130 16.38 -6.86 -6.74
C HIS A 130 16.45 -6.61 -5.24
N TYR A 131 16.48 -7.71 -4.49
CA TYR A 131 16.66 -7.70 -3.05
C TYR A 131 18.15 -7.84 -2.71
N PHE A 132 18.63 -6.98 -1.81
CA PHE A 132 19.99 -7.00 -1.31
C PHE A 132 20.00 -6.99 0.21
N GLN A 133 20.81 -7.85 0.83
CA GLN A 133 20.96 -7.89 2.27
C GLN A 133 22.41 -7.59 2.63
N GLN A 134 22.61 -6.57 3.47
CA GLN A 134 23.94 -6.14 3.90
C GLN A 134 24.14 -6.42 5.39
N THR A 135 25.33 -6.92 5.75
CA THR A 135 25.78 -6.98 7.15
C THR A 135 26.40 -5.63 7.51
N MET A 136 25.90 -5.04 8.58
CA MET A 136 26.33 -3.77 9.18
C MET A 136 26.90 -4.05 10.57
N ALA A 137 27.67 -3.12 11.12
CA ALA A 137 28.20 -3.21 12.46
C ALA A 137 27.91 -1.91 13.23
N ALA A 138 27.41 -2.04 14.46
CA ALA A 138 27.32 -0.91 15.37
C ALA A 138 28.68 -0.75 16.07
N VAL A 139 29.43 0.29 15.70
CA VAL A 139 30.73 0.60 16.31
C VAL A 139 30.53 1.72 17.32
N ARG A 140 30.83 1.44 18.58
CA ARG A 140 30.82 2.42 19.68
C ARG A 140 32.14 2.30 20.44
N THR A 141 32.77 3.44 20.72
CA THR A 141 34.07 3.48 21.39
C THR A 141 33.99 2.83 22.77
N GLY A 142 34.78 1.78 23.01
CA GLY A 142 34.81 1.07 24.29
C GLY A 142 33.77 -0.05 24.46
N GLU A 143 32.93 -0.32 23.46
CA GLU A 143 31.97 -1.42 23.45
C GLU A 143 32.35 -2.47 22.39
N GLU A 144 31.94 -3.73 22.60
CA GLU A 144 32.07 -4.76 21.57
C GLU A 144 31.23 -4.42 20.33
N THR A 145 31.80 -4.66 19.16
CA THR A 145 31.13 -4.40 17.88
C THR A 145 30.07 -5.45 17.62
N LEU A 146 28.81 -5.04 17.54
CA LEU A 146 27.67 -5.93 17.31
C LEU A 146 27.24 -5.91 15.83
N PRO A 147 27.39 -7.02 15.08
CA PRO A 147 26.91 -7.12 13.71
C PRO A 147 25.38 -7.26 13.67
N TYR A 148 24.76 -6.63 12.68
CA TYR A 148 23.34 -6.79 12.37
C TYR A 148 23.13 -6.76 10.86
N ARG A 149 22.00 -7.28 10.38
CA ARG A 149 21.69 -7.32 8.94
C ARG A 149 20.56 -6.37 8.58
N VAL A 150 20.66 -5.75 7.42
CA VAL A 150 19.65 -4.88 6.85
C VAL A 150 19.26 -5.41 5.48
N GLY A 151 17.96 -5.66 5.28
CA GLY A 151 17.39 -5.97 3.98
C GLY A 151 17.01 -4.70 3.25
N THR A 152 17.32 -4.59 1.98
CA THR A 152 17.03 -3.44 1.12
C THR A 152 16.51 -3.94 -0.21
N PHE A 153 15.51 -3.27 -0.77
CA PHE A 153 15.06 -3.51 -2.13
C PHE A 153 15.48 -2.35 -3.04
N TYR A 154 15.98 -2.64 -4.23
CA TYR A 154 16.33 -1.65 -5.24
C TYR A 154 15.45 -1.89 -6.47
N TYR A 155 14.84 -0.84 -7.00
CA TYR A 155 14.09 -0.91 -8.24
C TYR A 155 15.05 -0.77 -9.43
N GLU A 156 14.75 -1.47 -10.53
CA GLU A 156 15.46 -1.24 -11.79
C GLU A 156 15.06 0.11 -12.41
N GLU A 157 15.84 0.56 -13.39
CA GLU A 157 15.53 1.78 -14.15
C GLU A 157 14.14 1.69 -14.82
N GLY A 158 13.37 2.77 -14.75
CA GLY A 158 11.99 2.80 -15.25
C GLY A 158 10.98 2.02 -14.41
N CYS A 159 11.39 1.47 -13.27
CA CYS A 159 10.51 0.79 -12.32
C CYS A 159 10.33 1.63 -11.03
N GLY A 160 9.20 1.42 -10.36
CA GLY A 160 8.94 2.07 -9.09
C GLY A 160 7.57 1.73 -8.55
N LEU A 161 7.07 2.57 -7.65
CA LEU A 161 5.75 2.40 -7.06
C LEU A 161 4.80 3.48 -7.52
N TYR A 162 3.51 3.21 -7.54
CA TYR A 162 2.50 4.24 -7.67
C TYR A 162 1.43 4.06 -6.61
N ILE A 163 0.82 5.17 -6.22
CA ILE A 163 -0.38 5.20 -5.38
C ILE A 163 -1.52 5.86 -6.14
N ILE A 164 -2.74 5.46 -5.83
CA ILE A 164 -3.97 6.11 -6.26
C ILE A 164 -4.46 6.95 -5.09
N ALA A 165 -4.65 8.24 -5.34
CA ALA A 165 -5.39 9.12 -4.45
C ALA A 165 -6.78 9.33 -5.03
N ALA A 166 -7.81 9.06 -4.23
CA ALA A 166 -9.19 9.44 -4.54
C ALA A 166 -9.56 10.63 -3.66
N TYR A 167 -10.05 11.71 -4.26
CA TYR A 167 -10.33 12.95 -3.54
C TYR A 167 -11.61 13.64 -4.02
N GLN A 168 -12.27 14.36 -3.11
CA GLN A 168 -13.52 15.05 -3.42
C GLN A 168 -13.29 16.40 -4.13
N GLY A 169 -12.14 17.04 -3.96
CA GLY A 169 -11.86 18.31 -4.61
C GLY A 169 -10.41 18.77 -4.52
N LYS A 170 -10.16 19.95 -5.09
CA LYS A 170 -8.81 20.52 -5.25
C LYS A 170 -8.08 20.75 -3.92
N ASN A 171 -8.81 20.99 -2.82
CA ASN A 171 -8.21 21.22 -1.52
C ASN A 171 -7.53 19.95 -0.99
N GLU A 172 -8.23 18.82 -1.04
CA GLU A 172 -7.69 17.51 -0.64
C GLU A 172 -6.52 17.09 -1.54
N LYS A 173 -6.61 17.35 -2.85
CA LYS A 173 -5.50 17.11 -3.79
C LYS A 173 -4.25 17.93 -3.42
N CYS A 174 -4.40 19.24 -3.21
CA CYS A 174 -3.31 20.14 -2.83
C CYS A 174 -2.68 19.75 -1.48
N LEU A 175 -3.51 19.35 -0.51
CA LEU A 175 -3.04 18.82 0.76
C LEU A 175 -2.18 17.56 0.56
N MET A 176 -2.65 16.60 -0.25
CA MET A 176 -1.91 15.38 -0.57
C MET A 176 -0.54 15.69 -1.20
N GLU A 177 -0.50 16.58 -2.20
CA GLU A 177 0.74 16.94 -2.92
C GLU A 177 1.74 17.68 -2.04
N LYS A 178 1.26 18.60 -1.19
CA LYS A 178 2.12 19.29 -0.22
C LYS A 178 2.78 18.30 0.74
N LEU A 179 2.03 17.31 1.22
CA LEU A 179 2.54 16.29 2.13
C LEU A 179 3.45 15.27 1.41
N LEU A 180 3.12 14.87 0.18
CA LEU A 180 3.98 14.02 -0.66
C LEU A 180 5.31 14.70 -0.97
N THR A 181 5.30 15.99 -1.28
CA THR A 181 6.50 16.79 -1.50
C THR A 181 7.40 16.80 -0.25
N ALA A 182 6.84 17.06 0.93
CA ALA A 182 7.61 16.99 2.18
C ALA A 182 8.16 15.58 2.45
N LEU A 183 7.35 14.55 2.17
CA LEU A 183 7.71 13.15 2.37
C LEU A 183 8.81 12.69 1.40
N SER A 184 8.84 13.21 0.16
CA SER A 184 9.82 12.81 -0.86
C SER A 184 11.27 13.13 -0.43
N TYR A 185 11.46 14.24 0.30
CA TYR A 185 12.75 14.63 0.88
C TYR A 185 13.14 13.82 2.11
N THR A 186 12.17 13.50 2.97
CA THR A 186 12.40 12.74 4.22
C THR A 186 12.56 11.25 3.97
N GLY A 187 11.89 10.74 2.96
CA GLY A 187 11.77 9.33 2.61
C GLY A 187 10.69 8.58 3.40
N ILE A 188 10.28 7.43 2.85
CA ILE A 188 9.30 6.50 3.43
C ILE A 188 9.97 5.16 3.78
N GLY A 189 9.47 4.49 4.83
CA GLY A 189 10.02 3.23 5.31
C GLY A 189 11.08 3.42 6.42
N GLY A 190 11.92 2.39 6.60
CA GLY A 190 12.98 2.39 7.60
C GLY A 190 14.33 2.87 7.05
N LYS A 191 15.30 3.04 7.95
CA LYS A 191 16.68 3.46 7.64
C LYS A 191 16.77 4.76 6.81
N LYS A 192 15.80 5.66 6.97
CA LYS A 192 15.76 6.99 6.34
C LYS A 192 16.99 7.84 6.62
N SER A 193 17.51 7.78 7.85
CA SER A 193 18.76 8.46 8.23
C SER A 193 19.99 7.90 7.50
N GLY A 194 19.94 6.64 7.05
CA GLY A 194 20.94 6.02 6.19
C GLY A 194 20.72 6.31 4.69
N GLY A 195 19.80 7.21 4.34
CA GLY A 195 19.54 7.65 2.97
C GLY A 195 18.51 6.81 2.19
N LEU A 196 17.90 5.80 2.82
CA LEU A 196 16.90 4.95 2.15
C LEU A 196 15.54 5.64 2.05
N GLY A 197 14.76 5.24 1.03
CA GLY A 197 13.34 5.58 0.93
C GLY A 197 13.02 6.97 0.41
N LYS A 198 14.01 7.80 0.04
CA LYS A 198 13.78 9.06 -0.66
C LYS A 198 13.35 8.80 -2.09
N PHE A 199 12.47 9.65 -2.61
CA PHE A 199 11.93 9.47 -3.94
C PHE A 199 11.71 10.82 -4.63
N GLN A 200 11.57 10.79 -5.95
CA GLN A 200 10.90 11.82 -6.72
C GLN A 200 9.51 11.30 -7.05
N TYR A 201 8.55 12.20 -7.26
CA TYR A 201 7.23 11.75 -7.71
C TYR A 201 6.69 12.63 -8.81
N ASP A 202 5.92 11.99 -9.70
CA ASP A 202 5.18 12.63 -10.77
C ASP A 202 3.68 12.40 -10.58
N GLU A 203 2.90 13.44 -10.83
CA GLU A 203 1.47 13.30 -11.04
C GLU A 203 1.21 12.73 -12.44
N LYS A 204 0.43 11.65 -12.54
CA LYS A 204 -0.02 11.08 -13.81
C LYS A 204 -1.54 10.95 -13.83
N GLN A 205 -2.09 11.10 -15.03
CA GLN A 205 -3.48 10.73 -15.29
C GLN A 205 -3.65 9.21 -15.14
N ILE A 206 -4.82 8.80 -14.67
CA ILE A 206 -5.12 7.38 -14.52
C ILE A 206 -5.28 6.74 -15.91
N PRO A 207 -4.62 5.60 -16.21
CA PRO A 207 -4.84 4.87 -17.46
C PRO A 207 -6.31 4.55 -17.67
N GLY A 208 -6.80 4.68 -18.91
CA GLY A 208 -8.23 4.52 -19.25
C GLY A 208 -8.85 3.24 -18.69
N LYS A 209 -8.21 2.07 -18.90
CA LYS A 209 -8.69 0.78 -18.35
C LYS A 209 -8.79 0.74 -16.82
N LEU A 210 -7.85 1.39 -16.12
CA LEU A 210 -7.87 1.46 -14.66
C LEU A 210 -8.99 2.40 -14.19
N LEU A 211 -9.15 3.56 -14.84
CA LEU A 211 -10.21 4.51 -14.54
C LEU A 211 -11.59 3.89 -14.76
N GLU A 212 -11.79 3.21 -15.88
CA GLU A 212 -13.01 2.43 -16.18
C GLU A 212 -13.31 1.45 -15.04
N SER A 213 -12.31 0.70 -14.59
CA SER A 213 -12.49 -0.28 -13.50
C SER A 213 -12.78 0.37 -12.14
N LEU A 214 -12.19 1.53 -11.84
CA LEU A 214 -12.47 2.30 -10.62
C LEU A 214 -13.89 2.86 -10.60
N GLN A 215 -14.42 3.26 -11.76
CA GLN A 215 -15.75 3.83 -11.92
C GLN A 215 -16.84 2.79 -12.25
N LYS A 216 -16.45 1.56 -12.60
CA LYS A 216 -17.36 0.47 -12.98
C LYS A 216 -18.31 0.14 -11.82
N LYS A 217 -19.62 0.20 -12.11
CA LYS A 217 -20.62 -0.51 -11.29
C LYS A 217 -20.48 -2.01 -11.57
N SER A 218 -20.29 -2.79 -10.53
CA SER A 218 -19.96 -4.20 -10.63
C SER A 218 -20.61 -4.95 -9.48
N ASP A 219 -20.89 -6.24 -9.68
CA ASP A 219 -21.41 -7.10 -8.62
C ASP A 219 -20.32 -7.52 -7.63
N ARG A 220 -19.05 -7.24 -7.95
CA ARG A 220 -17.90 -7.57 -7.11
C ARG A 220 -16.83 -6.50 -7.21
N TYR A 221 -16.31 -6.13 -6.05
CA TYR A 221 -15.30 -5.08 -5.90
C TYR A 221 -14.04 -5.61 -5.24
N MET A 222 -12.89 -5.29 -5.80
CA MET A 222 -11.57 -5.59 -5.23
C MET A 222 -11.05 -4.40 -4.44
N LEU A 223 -10.48 -4.67 -3.26
CA LEU A 223 -9.74 -3.68 -2.48
C LEU A 223 -8.41 -3.32 -3.14
N LEU A 224 -8.13 -2.03 -3.19
CA LEU A 224 -6.85 -1.45 -3.58
C LEU A 224 -6.07 -0.88 -2.39
N SER A 225 -6.55 -1.04 -1.17
CA SER A 225 -5.84 -0.65 0.06
C SER A 225 -6.04 -1.71 1.13
N VAL A 226 -5.12 -1.74 2.10
CA VAL A 226 -5.43 -2.35 3.39
C VAL A 226 -6.62 -1.65 4.02
N ALA A 227 -7.64 -2.41 4.42
CA ALA A 227 -8.88 -1.85 4.95
C ALA A 227 -9.54 -2.76 5.99
N LEU A 228 -10.30 -2.14 6.90
CA LEU A 228 -11.05 -2.82 7.95
C LEU A 228 -12.42 -2.13 8.08
N PRO A 229 -13.53 -2.81 7.73
CA PRO A 229 -14.87 -2.32 7.96
C PRO A 229 -15.06 -1.91 9.42
N ALA A 230 -15.89 -0.90 9.66
CA ALA A 230 -16.34 -0.63 11.03
C ALA A 230 -17.13 -1.82 11.59
N ASP A 231 -17.30 -1.88 12.91
CA ASP A 231 -17.94 -3.02 13.58
C ASP A 231 -19.37 -3.28 13.06
N ASP A 232 -20.11 -2.22 12.71
CA ASP A 232 -21.45 -2.28 12.13
C ASP A 232 -21.48 -2.63 10.63
N GLU A 233 -20.34 -2.53 9.94
CA GLU A 233 -20.20 -2.88 8.51
C GLU A 233 -19.69 -4.32 8.30
N LEU A 234 -19.06 -4.91 9.32
CA LEU A 234 -18.24 -6.12 9.18
C LEU A 234 -19.04 -7.34 8.72
N GLU A 235 -20.19 -7.63 9.34
CA GLU A 235 -21.02 -8.79 8.98
C GLU A 235 -21.48 -8.71 7.51
N ASN A 236 -21.97 -7.53 7.11
CA ASN A 236 -22.43 -7.27 5.75
C ASN A 236 -21.27 -7.35 4.73
N ALA A 237 -20.09 -6.82 5.07
CA ALA A 237 -18.93 -6.88 4.21
C ALA A 237 -18.48 -8.34 3.95
N LEU A 238 -18.57 -9.21 4.94
CA LEU A 238 -18.13 -10.60 4.83
C LEU A 238 -19.03 -11.48 3.95
N GLU A 239 -20.24 -11.04 3.65
CA GLU A 239 -21.18 -11.78 2.80
C GLU A 239 -20.59 -12.00 1.38
N ASN A 240 -20.37 -13.27 1.02
CA ASN A 240 -19.79 -13.69 -0.27
C ASN A 240 -18.41 -13.10 -0.59
N ALA A 241 -17.68 -12.66 0.43
CA ALA A 241 -16.33 -12.11 0.30
C ALA A 241 -15.27 -13.21 0.13
N SER A 242 -14.17 -12.86 -0.53
CA SER A 242 -12.98 -13.68 -0.67
C SER A 242 -11.77 -12.81 -0.37
N TYR A 243 -11.08 -13.11 0.72
CA TYR A 243 -10.14 -12.17 1.32
C TYR A 243 -8.96 -12.87 1.99
N LEU A 244 -7.93 -12.07 2.23
CA LEU A 244 -6.80 -12.42 3.08
C LEU A 244 -6.70 -11.39 4.21
N LEU A 245 -6.49 -11.88 5.43
CA LEU A 245 -6.19 -11.04 6.58
C LEU A 245 -4.68 -10.89 6.76
N GLU A 246 -4.26 -9.67 7.02
CA GLU A 246 -2.88 -9.35 7.36
C GLU A 246 -2.83 -8.66 8.71
N LYS A 247 -1.91 -9.11 9.56
CA LYS A 247 -1.62 -8.48 10.84
C LYS A 247 -0.76 -7.24 10.62
N ARG A 248 -1.28 -6.07 11.00
CA ARG A 248 -0.55 -4.81 11.04
C ARG A 248 -0.05 -4.56 12.46
N SER A 249 1.27 -4.61 12.63
CA SER A 249 1.96 -4.39 13.90
C SER A 249 3.11 -3.39 13.72
N GLY A 250 3.78 -3.02 14.81
CA GLY A 250 4.97 -2.17 14.77
C GLY A 250 5.08 -1.27 15.99
N PHE A 251 6.06 -0.37 15.98
CA PHE A 251 6.31 0.57 17.08
C PHE A 251 5.88 1.98 16.70
N VAL A 252 5.54 2.79 17.72
CA VAL A 252 5.16 4.20 17.53
C VAL A 252 6.39 5.02 17.17
N ALA A 253 6.38 5.66 16.00
CA ALA A 253 7.45 6.53 15.53
C ALA A 253 7.23 7.97 16.01
N SER A 254 7.40 8.21 17.31
CA SER A 254 7.29 9.54 17.93
C SER A 254 8.18 9.62 19.17
N SER A 255 9.07 10.62 19.21
CA SER A 255 9.94 10.88 20.37
C SER A 255 9.17 11.38 21.60
N ASN A 256 7.94 11.88 21.40
CA ASN A 256 7.13 12.49 22.44
C ASN A 256 5.99 11.58 22.88
N TYR A 257 5.98 10.31 22.47
CA TYR A 257 4.90 9.37 22.82
C TYR A 257 5.10 8.72 24.20
N ALA A 258 6.31 8.22 24.48
CA ALA A 258 6.70 7.59 25.73
C ALA A 258 8.24 7.67 25.88
N GLU A 259 8.77 7.41 27.08
CA GLU A 259 10.23 7.39 27.32
C GLU A 259 10.94 6.26 26.57
N GLU A 260 10.24 5.14 26.37
CA GLU A 260 10.73 3.97 25.64
C GLU A 260 9.89 3.70 24.38
N TRP A 261 10.45 2.93 23.46
CA TRP A 261 9.72 2.45 22.28
C TRP A 261 8.53 1.58 22.70
N ARG A 262 7.33 2.07 22.41
CA ARG A 262 6.08 1.34 22.65
C ARG A 262 5.56 0.70 21.38
N LYS A 263 5.13 -0.56 21.50
CA LYS A 263 4.45 -1.28 20.45
C LYS A 263 3.04 -0.68 20.27
N LYS A 264 2.59 -0.57 19.03
CA LYS A 264 1.19 -0.27 18.68
C LYS A 264 0.35 -1.51 18.95
N ARG A 265 -0.93 -1.32 19.27
CA ARG A 265 -1.89 -2.42 19.23
C ARG A 265 -1.90 -3.07 17.85
N ASP A 266 -1.95 -4.38 17.84
CA ASP A 266 -2.03 -5.16 16.61
C ASP A 266 -3.43 -4.96 16.00
N LEU A 267 -3.49 -4.76 14.68
CA LEU A 267 -4.76 -4.64 13.94
C LEU A 267 -4.75 -5.64 12.80
N TYR A 268 -5.78 -6.46 12.67
CA TYR A 268 -5.94 -7.39 11.55
C TYR A 268 -6.81 -6.72 10.50
N VAL A 269 -6.32 -6.60 9.28
CA VAL A 269 -6.99 -5.88 8.19
C VAL A 269 -7.09 -6.76 6.95
N PHE A 270 -8.07 -6.51 6.08
CA PHE A 270 -8.11 -7.12 4.77
C PHE A 270 -7.03 -6.53 3.87
N THR A 271 -6.36 -7.35 3.07
CA THR A 271 -5.33 -6.89 2.13
C THR A 271 -5.94 -6.42 0.82
N ALA A 272 -5.24 -5.52 0.13
CA ALA A 272 -5.48 -5.28 -1.29
C ALA A 272 -5.47 -6.61 -2.08
N GLY A 273 -6.37 -6.72 -3.07
CA GLY A 273 -6.69 -7.98 -3.76
C GLY A 273 -7.92 -8.71 -3.21
N SER A 274 -8.28 -8.49 -1.93
CA SER A 274 -9.50 -9.05 -1.34
C SER A 274 -10.74 -8.51 -2.06
N CYS A 275 -11.73 -9.37 -2.29
CA CYS A 275 -12.90 -9.10 -3.12
C CYS A 275 -14.20 -9.23 -2.33
N PHE A 276 -15.12 -8.27 -2.52
CA PHE A 276 -16.34 -8.10 -1.74
C PHE A 276 -17.52 -7.85 -2.66
N VAL A 277 -18.69 -8.39 -2.31
CA VAL A 277 -19.96 -8.01 -2.96
C VAL A 277 -20.46 -6.69 -2.35
N ASN A 278 -20.42 -6.61 -1.02
CA ASN A 278 -20.82 -5.44 -0.25
C ASN A 278 -19.62 -4.55 0.08
N CYS A 279 -19.60 -3.33 -0.45
CA CYS A 279 -18.59 -2.32 -0.09
C CYS A 279 -18.86 -1.75 1.31
N PHE A 280 -17.79 -1.31 1.98
CA PHE A 280 -17.82 -0.68 3.30
C PHE A 280 -17.02 0.63 3.29
N ALA A 281 -17.16 1.48 4.31
CA ALA A 281 -16.44 2.75 4.41
C ALA A 281 -15.10 2.61 5.15
N GLY A 282 -15.03 1.68 6.10
CA GLY A 282 -13.87 1.48 6.97
C GLY A 282 -13.49 2.73 7.77
N ASP A 283 -12.36 2.67 8.49
CA ASP A 283 -12.01 3.76 9.39
C ASP A 283 -10.51 3.97 9.61
N ILE A 284 -10.20 5.01 10.38
CA ILE A 284 -8.92 5.25 11.03
C ILE A 284 -9.04 4.79 12.48
N TYR A 285 -8.24 3.81 12.86
CA TYR A 285 -8.28 3.20 14.19
C TYR A 285 -7.17 3.77 15.08
N ASP A 286 -7.49 4.10 16.33
CA ASP A 286 -6.47 4.41 17.33
C ASP A 286 -5.86 3.11 17.87
N VAL A 287 -4.58 2.92 17.57
CA VAL A 287 -3.77 1.78 17.97
C VAL A 287 -2.74 2.16 19.04
N SER A 288 -2.96 3.28 19.74
CA SER A 288 -2.16 3.67 20.89
C SER A 288 -2.34 2.70 22.06
N GLU A 289 -1.30 2.60 22.86
CA GLU A 289 -1.22 1.80 24.09
C GLU A 289 -0.34 2.55 25.11
N GLY A 290 -0.98 3.19 26.09
CA GLY A 290 -0.32 3.79 27.26
C GLY A 290 0.62 4.98 27.00
N GLY A 291 0.50 5.69 25.86
CA GLY A 291 1.34 6.86 25.55
C GLY A 291 0.60 8.20 25.62
N LYS A 292 1.33 9.28 25.31
CA LYS A 292 0.90 10.67 25.52
C LYS A 292 -0.08 11.23 24.48
N HIS A 293 -0.24 10.56 23.34
CA HIS A 293 -1.09 11.04 22.25
C HIS A 293 -1.66 9.85 21.46
N PRO A 294 -2.77 10.00 20.72
CA PRO A 294 -3.32 8.92 19.90
C PRO A 294 -2.36 8.50 18.79
N VAL A 295 -2.52 7.27 18.31
CA VAL A 295 -1.72 6.71 17.21
C VAL A 295 -2.66 6.11 16.19
N TYR A 296 -2.78 6.78 15.05
CA TYR A 296 -3.76 6.42 14.04
C TYR A 296 -3.22 5.41 13.04
N ARG A 297 -4.04 4.40 12.73
CA ARG A 297 -3.82 3.46 11.64
C ARG A 297 -4.95 3.58 10.62
N TYR A 298 -4.59 3.96 9.40
CA TYR A 298 -5.51 4.02 8.27
C TYR A 298 -5.95 2.61 7.85
N ALA A 299 -7.25 2.40 7.72
CA ALA A 299 -7.81 1.17 7.19
C ALA A 299 -9.08 1.47 6.37
N LYS A 300 -9.00 2.48 5.48
CA LYS A 300 -10.10 2.88 4.59
C LYS A 300 -9.92 2.29 3.19
N PRO A 301 -11.00 1.82 2.54
CA PRO A 301 -10.92 1.14 1.26
C PRO A 301 -10.91 2.11 0.08
N ILE A 302 -10.12 1.79 -0.94
CA ILE A 302 -10.43 2.14 -2.33
C ILE A 302 -10.89 0.85 -3.00
N PHE A 303 -12.06 0.89 -3.65
CA PHE A 303 -12.62 -0.26 -4.37
C PHE A 303 -12.49 -0.08 -5.88
N MET A 304 -12.28 -1.20 -6.58
CA MET A 304 -12.25 -1.29 -8.03
C MET A 304 -13.16 -2.43 -8.48
N GLY A 305 -14.03 -2.20 -9.46
CA GLY A 305 -14.93 -3.23 -9.99
C GLY A 305 -14.16 -4.36 -10.68
N VAL A 306 -14.51 -5.60 -10.36
CA VAL A 306 -13.88 -6.83 -10.87
C VAL A 306 -14.95 -7.87 -11.20
N SER A 307 -15.83 -7.53 -12.14
CA SER A 307 -16.72 -8.48 -12.79
C SER A 307 -16.45 -8.50 -14.28
N LEU A 308 -16.80 -9.61 -14.93
CA LEU A 308 -17.04 -9.62 -16.37
C LEU A 308 -18.13 -8.59 -16.68
#